data_AF-A0A662B9J3-F1
#
_entry.id   AF-A0A662B9J3-F1
#
_cell.length_a   1.000
_cell.length_b   1.000
_cell.length_c   1.000
_cell.angle_alpha   90.00
_cell.angle_beta   90.00
_cell.angle_gamma   90.00
#
_symmetry.space_group_name_H-M   'P 1'
#
loop_
_entity.id
_entity.type
_entity.pdbx_description
1 polymer ?
#
loop_
_entity_poly.entity_id
_entity_poly.type
_entity_poly.pdbx_seq_one_letter_code
_entity_poly.pdbx_strand_id
1 'polypeptide(L)'
;MKLVKNAVGRLVPTEINGEKQIPFQGVDKYKVEGVKYAVKIPSNSDFPRDGNKTVANLKDALIKSGLKDGMTISTHHHFRNGDLIANQIFD
;
A
#
# COMPACT_ATOMS: atom_id res chain seq x y z
N MET A 1 31.86 16.28 -3.30
CA MET A 1 30.86 15.34 -2.76
C MET A 1 30.02 16.08 -1.72
N LYS A 2 28.71 16.27 -1.97
CA LYS A 2 27.81 16.96 -1.05
C LYS A 2 27.26 15.96 -0.04
N LEU A 3 27.45 16.23 1.25
CA LEU A 3 26.95 15.41 2.36
C LEU A 3 25.74 16.09 3.00
N VAL A 4 24.76 15.29 3.41
CA VAL A 4 23.57 15.73 4.13
C VAL A 4 23.32 14.85 5.34
N LYS A 5 22.84 15.44 6.44
CA LYS A 5 22.49 14.71 7.66
C LYS A 5 21.13 14.03 7.46
N ASN A 6 21.08 12.70 7.59
CA ASN A 6 19.84 11.93 7.50
C ASN A 6 19.05 11.95 8.83
N ALA A 7 17.88 11.29 8.86
CA ALA A 7 17.01 11.27 10.04
C ALA A 7 17.60 10.59 11.30
N VAL A 8 18.63 9.75 11.14
CA VAL A 8 19.37 9.13 12.26
C VAL A 8 20.66 9.88 12.59
N GLY A 9 20.83 11.08 12.04
CA GLY A 9 21.94 11.98 12.34
C GLY A 9 23.26 11.67 11.63
N ARG A 10 23.27 10.73 10.67
CA ARG A 10 24.47 10.36 9.91
C ARG A 10 24.62 11.23 8.67
N LEU A 11 25.85 11.65 8.37
CA LEU A 11 26.18 12.32 7.12
C LEU A 11 26.25 11.30 5.99
N VAL A 12 25.39 11.46 4.98
CA VAL A 12 25.33 10.59 3.80
C VAL A 12 25.52 11.41 2.53
N PRO A 13 26.16 10.88 1.49
CA PRO A 13 26.27 11.57 0.22
C PRO A 13 24.93 11.67 -0.50
N THR A 14 24.74 12.79 -1.20
CA THR A 14 23.57 12.98 -2.08
C THR A 14 23.70 12.28 -3.42
N GLU A 15 24.90 11.79 -3.75
CA GLU A 15 25.20 11.14 -5.03
C GLU A 15 26.30 10.09 -4.84
N ILE A 16 26.12 8.91 -5.43
CA ILE A 16 27.08 7.81 -5.42
C ILE A 16 27.12 7.23 -6.83
N ASN A 17 28.31 7.12 -7.44
CA ASN A 17 28.50 6.59 -8.80
C ASN A 17 27.65 7.30 -9.88
N GLY A 18 27.44 8.61 -9.77
CA GLY A 18 26.58 9.37 -10.69
C GLY A 18 25.08 9.28 -10.40
N GLU A 19 24.66 8.44 -9.45
CA GLU A 19 23.27 8.22 -9.10
C GLU A 19 22.87 9.02 -7.86
N LYS A 20 21.77 9.79 -7.98
CA LYS A 20 21.21 10.55 -6.86
C LYS A 20 20.69 9.60 -5.79
N GLN A 21 21.07 9.86 -4.55
CA GLN A 21 20.63 9.07 -3.40
C GLN A 21 19.58 9.82 -2.59
N ILE A 22 18.61 9.08 -2.08
CA ILE A 22 17.58 9.62 -1.18
C ILE A 22 18.01 9.28 0.24
N PRO A 23 18.38 10.29 1.07
CA PRO A 23 18.75 10.05 2.46
C PRO A 23 17.59 9.42 3.22
N PHE A 24 17.89 8.51 4.15
CA PHE A 24 16.87 7.95 5.04
C PHE A 24 16.12 9.07 5.78
N GLN A 25 14.82 9.17 5.52
CA GLN A 25 13.95 10.23 6.03
C GLN A 25 13.31 9.89 7.39
N GLY A 26 13.50 8.66 7.88
CA GLY A 26 12.83 8.14 9.06
C GLY A 26 11.86 7.01 8.72
N VAL A 27 11.43 6.27 9.73
CA VAL A 27 10.44 5.20 9.59
C VAL A 27 9.13 5.82 9.07
N ASP A 28 8.56 5.21 8.03
CA ASP A 28 7.29 5.61 7.40
C ASP A 28 7.27 7.02 6.76
N LYS A 29 8.42 7.68 6.60
CA LYS A 29 8.49 9.04 6.01
C LYS A 29 8.68 9.07 4.50
N TYR A 30 9.36 8.07 3.96
CA TYR A 30 9.57 7.98 2.53
C TYR A 30 8.40 7.25 1.86
N LYS A 31 7.67 7.96 1.02
CA LYS A 31 6.60 7.42 0.17
C LYS A 31 7.12 7.28 -1.25
N VAL A 32 7.10 6.05 -1.76
CA VAL A 32 7.45 5.79 -3.17
C VAL A 32 6.23 6.14 -4.01
N GLU A 33 6.43 7.05 -4.96
CA GLU A 33 5.44 7.32 -6.00
C GLU A 33 5.73 6.45 -7.22
N GLY A 34 4.67 5.93 -7.84
CA GLY A 34 4.78 5.14 -9.05
C GLY A 34 3.83 3.96 -9.10
N VAL A 35 3.84 3.32 -10.26
CA VAL A 35 3.14 2.06 -10.53
C VAL A 35 4.16 1.00 -10.88
N LYS A 36 3.83 -0.26 -10.63
CA LYS A 36 4.56 -1.40 -11.19
C LYS A 36 4.16 -1.54 -12.67
N TYR A 37 3.47 -2.61 -13.03
CA TYR A 37 2.86 -2.73 -14.35
C TYR A 37 1.51 -1.99 -14.42
N ALA A 38 0.57 -2.33 -13.52
CA ALA A 38 -0.75 -1.70 -13.45
C ALA A 38 -1.11 -1.19 -12.05
N VAL A 39 -0.53 -1.77 -11.00
CA VAL A 39 -0.86 -1.46 -9.60
C VAL A 39 0.10 -0.42 -9.04
N LYS A 40 -0.40 0.51 -8.23
CA LYS A 40 0.43 1.44 -7.44
C LYS A 40 1.41 0.68 -6.54
N ILE A 41 2.57 1.28 -6.28
CA ILE A 41 3.53 0.71 -5.32
C ILE A 41 2.96 0.89 -3.90
N PRO A 42 2.66 -0.19 -3.14
CA PRO A 42 2.13 -0.06 -1.79
C PRO A 42 3.23 0.30 -0.80
N SER A 43 2.90 1.02 0.27
CA SER A 43 3.80 1.27 1.39
C SER A 43 3.26 0.65 2.68
N ASN A 44 4.13 0.08 3.51
CA ASN A 44 3.73 -0.40 4.84
C ASN A 44 3.18 0.72 5.73
N SER A 45 3.60 1.96 5.47
CA SER A 45 3.09 3.16 6.13
C SER A 45 1.63 3.50 5.77
N ASP A 46 1.01 2.80 4.82
CA ASP A 46 -0.43 2.90 4.52
C ASP A 46 -1.28 1.97 5.41
N PHE A 47 -0.65 1.15 6.25
CA PHE A 47 -1.33 0.13 7.06
C PHE A 47 -1.10 0.36 8.56
N PRO A 48 -1.95 -0.23 9.44
CA PRO A 48 -1.77 -0.17 10.88
C PRO A 48 -0.40 -0.69 11.33
N ARG A 49 0.16 -0.04 12.35
CA ARG A 49 1.51 -0.34 12.86
C ARG A 49 1.63 -1.73 13.49
N ASP A 50 0.52 -2.26 14.02
CA ASP A 50 0.42 -3.61 14.56
C ASP A 50 0.17 -4.67 13.46
N GLY A 51 0.01 -4.24 12.20
CA GLY A 51 -0.26 -5.11 11.06
C GLY A 51 -1.67 -5.70 11.03
N ASN A 52 -2.56 -5.33 11.96
CA ASN A 52 -3.90 -5.89 12.01
C ASN A 52 -4.78 -5.29 10.91
N LYS A 53 -5.21 -6.12 9.96
CA LYS A 53 -6.08 -5.75 8.83
C LYS A 53 -7.49 -6.32 8.96
N THR A 54 -7.87 -6.82 10.13
CA THR A 54 -9.19 -7.41 10.36
C THR A 54 -10.27 -6.34 10.45
N VAL A 55 -11.49 -6.70 10.03
CA VAL A 55 -12.69 -5.87 10.09
C VAL A 55 -13.87 -6.74 10.50
N ALA A 56 -14.95 -6.12 11.01
CA ALA A 56 -16.04 -6.86 11.63
C ALA A 56 -16.92 -7.63 10.62
N ASN A 57 -17.10 -7.11 9.41
CA ASN A 57 -17.97 -7.69 8.39
C ASN A 57 -17.56 -7.25 6.96
N LEU A 58 -18.21 -7.84 5.96
CA LEU A 58 -17.95 -7.57 4.53
C LEU A 58 -18.21 -6.10 4.15
N LYS A 59 -19.29 -5.50 4.66
CA LYS A 59 -19.64 -4.10 4.39
C LYS A 59 -18.53 -3.15 4.84
N ASP A 60 -18.01 -3.35 6.06
CA ASP A 60 -16.89 -2.56 6.59
C ASP A 60 -15.63 -2.72 5.73
N ALA A 61 -15.39 -3.91 5.18
CA ALA A 61 -14.27 -4.17 4.27
C ALA A 61 -14.40 -3.35 2.98
N LEU A 62 -15.59 -3.34 2.36
CA LEU A 62 -15.86 -2.61 1.11
C LEU A 62 -15.79 -1.09 1.31
N ILE A 63 -16.27 -0.58 2.44
CA ILE A 63 -16.16 0.85 2.77
C ILE A 63 -14.69 1.23 2.98
N LYS A 64 -13.94 0.46 3.80
CA LYS A 64 -12.53 0.76 4.10
C LYS A 64 -11.60 0.54 2.92
N SER A 65 -11.96 -0.29 1.95
CA SER A 65 -11.20 -0.42 0.70
C SER A 65 -11.34 0.81 -0.21
N GLY A 66 -12.31 1.69 0.07
CA GLY A 66 -12.56 2.91 -0.69
C GLY A 66 -13.32 2.66 -1.99
N LEU A 67 -14.17 1.63 -2.03
CA LEU A 67 -15.04 1.34 -3.16
C LEU A 67 -15.97 2.54 -3.44
N LYS A 68 -16.14 2.88 -4.72
CA LYS A 68 -16.96 4.01 -5.20
C LYS A 68 -17.69 3.62 -6.48
N ASP A 69 -18.74 4.38 -6.77
CA ASP A 69 -19.51 4.24 -8.01
C ASP A 69 -18.60 4.30 -9.24
N GLY A 70 -18.84 3.39 -10.19
CA GLY A 70 -18.05 3.23 -11.41
C GLY A 70 -16.76 2.41 -11.26
N MET A 71 -16.44 1.90 -10.06
CA MET A 71 -15.35 0.94 -9.88
C MET A 71 -15.75 -0.48 -10.28
N THR A 72 -14.76 -1.27 -10.73
CA THR A 72 -14.92 -2.69 -11.04
C THR A 72 -14.40 -3.54 -9.88
N ILE A 73 -15.19 -4.54 -9.47
CA ILE A 73 -14.80 -5.59 -8.52
C ILE A 73 -14.84 -6.95 -9.20
N SER A 74 -14.17 -7.94 -8.62
CA SER A 74 -14.14 -9.31 -9.14
C SER A 74 -14.34 -10.35 -8.03
N THR A 75 -14.85 -11.51 -8.43
CA THR A 75 -14.97 -12.71 -7.58
C THR A 75 -14.28 -13.89 -8.26
N HIS A 76 -14.07 -14.97 -7.52
CA HIS A 76 -13.55 -16.23 -8.04
C HIS A 76 -14.55 -17.35 -7.74
N HIS A 77 -14.67 -18.33 -8.63
CA HIS A 77 -15.75 -19.32 -8.61
C HIS A 77 -15.32 -20.71 -8.10
N HIS A 78 -14.24 -20.81 -7.33
CA HIS A 78 -13.71 -22.11 -6.87
C HIS A 78 -14.74 -22.94 -6.07
N PHE A 79 -15.64 -22.28 -5.35
CA PHE A 79 -16.71 -22.96 -4.62
C PHE A 79 -17.92 -23.37 -5.46
N ARG A 80 -17.96 -23.00 -6.76
CA ARG A 80 -19.09 -23.27 -7.66
C ARG A 80 -20.42 -22.86 -7.01
N ASN A 81 -21.40 -23.77 -6.96
CA ASN A 81 -22.70 -23.55 -6.34
C ASN A 81 -22.65 -23.43 -4.82
N GLY A 82 -21.52 -23.73 -4.19
CA GLY A 82 -21.30 -23.58 -2.75
C GLY A 82 -20.74 -22.21 -2.34
N ASP A 83 -20.61 -21.27 -3.28
CA ASP A 83 -20.16 -19.91 -2.94
C ASP A 83 -21.25 -19.17 -2.17
N LEU A 84 -20.91 -18.73 -0.97
CA LEU A 84 -21.79 -17.96 -0.09
C LEU A 84 -21.53 -16.46 -0.17
N ILE A 85 -20.43 -16.02 -0.79
CA ILE A 85 -19.93 -14.65 -0.73
C ILE A 85 -20.31 -13.85 -1.96
N ALA A 86 -20.31 -14.44 -3.17
CA ALA A 86 -20.57 -13.68 -4.40
C ALA A 86 -21.89 -12.90 -4.36
N ASN A 87 -22.99 -13.50 -3.90
CA ASN A 87 -24.27 -12.80 -3.80
C ASN A 87 -24.25 -11.69 -2.73
N GLN A 88 -23.67 -11.98 -1.56
CA GLN A 88 -23.56 -11.00 -0.46
C GLN A 88 -22.78 -9.72 -0.83
N ILE A 89 -21.93 -9.77 -1.85
CA ILE A 89 -21.19 -8.60 -2.33
C ILE A 89 -22.14 -7.61 -3.05
N PHE A 90 -23.22 -8.09 -3.65
CA PHE A 90 -24.15 -7.31 -4.46
C PHE A 90 -25.52 -7.05 -3.79
N ASP A 91 -25.72 -7.58 -2.58
CA ASP A 91 -26.89 -7.34 -1.72
C ASP A 91 -26.72 -6.05 -0.89
#